data_AF-A0A6G0S899-F1
#
_entry.id   AF-A0A6G0S899-F1
#
_cell.length_a   1.000
_cell.length_b   1.000
_cell.length_c   1.000
_cell.angle_alpha   90.00
_cell.angle_beta   90.00
_cell.angle_gamma   90.00
#
_symmetry.space_group_name_H-M   'P 1'
#
loop_
_entity.id
_entity.type
_entity.pdbx_description
1 polymer ?
#
loop_
_entity_poly.entity_id
_entity_poly.type
_entity_poly.pdbx_seq_one_letter_code
_entity_poly.pdbx_strand_id
1 'polypeptide(L)'
;MSTLLLRSWRSSRTGINCRSLSVLSGISEDLLVSTSIGHQIGGDSHSELVNSLVRTNVVAVGSRLEAALRRVDRGDFVAPDFRDSSERYANRPLKIGTVATISTPQQHAQVLGLLESHLQPGMTAVDVGCGSGILVAAMAHLVGPVGFVTGVDIVPELVEFSKENLQRSLGKDAAEKQTKIIVSAGKKNLGLPVDGRYDCIHVGVAVETKAEAESFLEYLKPGGGLLIPLGGAGAEQKLVKMTKLADGTVDKRDIMSVLCQPMLDSIPMEVARETRAEKLARVEKALTQWRGEFETKNGKKPSREDLMGSAESKKLFQEFAALRK
;
A
#
# COMPACT_ATOMS: atom_id res chain seq x y z
N MET A 1 -27.04 -50.09 -51.96
CA MET A 1 -25.97 -50.43 -52.91
C MET A 1 -25.28 -49.14 -53.35
N SER A 2 -23.96 -49.11 -53.18
CA SER A 2 -22.94 -48.42 -53.99
C SER A 2 -22.96 -46.90 -54.20
N THR A 3 -22.10 -46.23 -53.41
CA THR A 3 -20.91 -45.44 -53.80
C THR A 3 -20.80 -44.80 -55.20
N LEU A 4 -20.48 -43.49 -55.24
CA LEU A 4 -19.57 -42.82 -56.19
C LEU A 4 -19.30 -41.39 -55.67
N LEU A 5 -18.20 -41.13 -54.92
CA LEU A 5 -16.86 -40.73 -55.40
C LEU A 5 -16.86 -39.71 -56.54
N LEU A 6 -16.54 -38.44 -56.21
CA LEU A 6 -15.81 -37.55 -57.12
C LEU A 6 -14.76 -36.74 -56.37
N ARG A 7 -13.62 -36.62 -57.04
CA ARG A 7 -12.27 -36.34 -56.53
C ARG A 7 -12.04 -34.87 -56.13
N SER A 8 -11.21 -34.77 -55.09
CA SER A 8 -10.25 -33.71 -54.76
C SER A 8 -9.88 -32.68 -55.83
N TRP A 9 -9.73 -31.43 -55.38
CA TRP A 9 -8.61 -30.56 -55.76
C TRP A 9 -7.98 -29.98 -54.49
N ARG A 10 -6.68 -30.24 -54.30
CA ARG A 10 -5.82 -29.58 -53.31
C ARG A 10 -5.19 -28.36 -53.99
N SER A 11 -5.29 -27.21 -53.34
CA SER A 11 -4.36 -26.10 -53.53
C SER A 11 -4.03 -25.53 -52.15
N SER A 12 -2.80 -25.80 -51.74
CA SER A 12 -2.14 -25.32 -50.54
C SER A 12 -2.05 -23.79 -50.50
N ARG A 13 -2.50 -23.17 -49.41
CA ARG A 13 -1.93 -21.92 -48.91
C ARG A 13 -1.82 -21.95 -47.38
N THR A 14 -0.56 -22.09 -46.96
CA THR A 14 0.08 -21.39 -45.83
C THR A 14 -0.72 -21.28 -44.53
N GLY A 15 -0.32 -22.10 -43.57
CA GLY A 15 -0.74 -21.98 -42.18
C GLY A 15 -0.40 -20.60 -41.62
N ILE A 16 -1.43 -19.81 -41.37
CA ILE A 16 -1.37 -18.76 -40.37
C ILE A 16 -1.65 -19.47 -39.05
N ASN A 17 -0.60 -19.54 -38.23
CA ASN A 17 -0.67 -20.01 -36.86
C ASN A 17 -1.60 -19.06 -36.10
N CYS A 18 -2.90 -19.37 -36.09
CA CYS A 18 -3.88 -18.66 -35.29
C CYS A 18 -3.60 -19.06 -33.84
N ARG A 19 -2.64 -18.40 -33.21
CA ARG A 19 -2.47 -18.47 -31.76
C ARG A 19 -3.74 -17.88 -31.17
N SER A 20 -4.66 -18.74 -30.75
CA SER A 20 -5.75 -18.37 -29.88
C SER A 20 -5.15 -17.64 -28.68
N LEU A 21 -5.43 -16.34 -28.56
CA LEU A 21 -5.19 -15.57 -27.35
C LEU A 21 -6.15 -16.09 -26.27
N SER A 22 -5.76 -17.18 -25.63
CA SER A 22 -6.40 -17.69 -24.42
C SER A 22 -5.66 -17.13 -23.21
N VAL A 23 -5.84 -15.85 -22.90
CA VAL A 23 -5.37 -15.26 -21.62
C VAL A 23 -6.31 -14.13 -21.19
N LEU A 24 -7.55 -14.46 -20.81
CA LEU A 24 -8.40 -13.62 -19.94
C LEU A 24 -9.39 -14.47 -19.12
N SER A 25 -9.14 -15.76 -18.91
CA SER A 25 -9.95 -16.56 -17.99
C SER A 25 -9.47 -16.33 -16.56
N GLY A 26 -10.03 -15.33 -15.88
CA GLY A 26 -9.79 -15.11 -14.44
C GLY A 26 -9.68 -13.67 -13.97
N ILE A 27 -10.03 -12.68 -14.80
CA ILE A 27 -10.15 -11.27 -14.38
C ILE A 27 -11.61 -10.88 -14.57
N SER A 28 -12.27 -10.40 -13.52
CA SER A 28 -13.65 -9.89 -13.64
C SER A 28 -13.78 -8.74 -14.64
N GLU A 29 -14.98 -8.60 -15.22
CA GLU A 29 -15.30 -7.48 -16.11
C GLU A 29 -15.05 -6.12 -15.46
N ASP A 30 -15.35 -5.96 -14.17
CA ASP A 30 -15.08 -4.71 -13.44
C ASP A 30 -13.59 -4.35 -13.43
N LEU A 31 -12.73 -5.34 -13.19
CA LEU A 31 -11.28 -5.12 -13.16
C LEU A 31 -10.73 -4.86 -14.58
N LEU A 32 -11.33 -5.48 -15.61
CA LEU A 32 -11.02 -5.20 -17.02
C LEU A 32 -11.47 -3.79 -17.45
N VAL A 33 -12.68 -3.37 -17.08
CA VAL A 33 -13.22 -2.02 -17.39
C VAL A 33 -12.40 -0.96 -16.68
N SER A 34 -12.07 -1.17 -15.40
CA SER A 34 -11.18 -0.30 -14.64
C SER A 34 -9.83 -0.12 -15.34
N THR A 35 -9.24 -1.22 -15.84
CA THR A 35 -7.97 -1.20 -16.59
C THR A 35 -8.12 -0.50 -17.95
N SER A 36 -9.28 -0.64 -18.61
CA SER A 36 -9.54 -0.10 -19.95
C SER A 36 -9.67 1.42 -19.98
N ILE A 37 -10.22 2.04 -18.93
CA ILE A 37 -10.28 3.52 -18.81
C ILE A 37 -8.97 4.08 -18.25
N GLY A 38 -8.21 3.25 -17.53
CA GLY A 38 -7.02 3.66 -16.79
C GLY A 38 -5.93 4.33 -17.64
N HIS A 39 -5.85 4.03 -18.95
CA HIS A 39 -4.87 4.64 -19.85
C HIS A 39 -5.15 6.13 -20.14
N GLN A 40 -6.36 6.62 -19.86
CA GLN A 40 -6.77 8.03 -20.07
C GLN A 40 -6.57 8.90 -18.82
N ILE A 41 -6.16 8.29 -17.71
CA ILE A 41 -5.95 8.94 -16.42
C ILE A 41 -4.45 9.19 -16.22
N GLY A 42 -4.11 10.40 -15.84
CA GLY A 42 -2.73 10.87 -15.66
C GLY A 42 -2.51 12.27 -16.24
N GLY A 43 -1.26 12.72 -16.23
CA GLY A 43 -0.84 14.00 -16.80
C GLY A 43 0.60 14.34 -16.42
N ASP A 44 1.09 15.49 -16.86
CA ASP A 44 2.44 15.99 -16.55
C ASP A 44 2.45 16.85 -15.27
N SER A 45 1.27 17.19 -14.76
CA SER A 45 1.06 17.89 -13.49
C SER A 45 -0.05 17.24 -12.65
N HIS A 46 -0.07 17.53 -11.35
CA HIS A 46 -1.15 17.09 -10.48
C HIS A 46 -2.52 17.63 -10.91
N SER A 47 -2.55 18.87 -11.42
CA SER A 47 -3.77 19.49 -11.93
C SER A 47 -4.32 18.72 -13.13
N GLU A 48 -3.45 18.32 -14.07
CA GLU A 48 -3.85 17.49 -15.21
C GLU A 48 -4.31 16.09 -14.78
N LEU A 49 -3.63 15.49 -13.81
CA LEU A 49 -4.07 14.23 -13.21
C LEU A 49 -5.50 14.34 -12.66
N VAL A 50 -5.80 15.35 -11.83
CA VAL A 50 -7.15 15.53 -11.28
C VAL A 50 -8.17 15.85 -12.38
N ASN A 51 -7.80 16.67 -13.37
CA ASN A 51 -8.66 16.94 -14.53
C ASN A 51 -8.98 15.66 -15.31
N SER A 52 -8.02 14.75 -15.45
CA SER A 52 -8.23 13.46 -16.12
C SER A 52 -9.25 12.60 -15.37
N LEU A 53 -9.19 12.54 -14.04
CA LEU A 53 -10.15 11.81 -13.20
C LEU A 53 -11.59 12.33 -13.36
N VAL A 54 -11.74 13.66 -13.47
CA VAL A 54 -13.05 14.30 -13.72
C VAL A 54 -13.52 14.00 -15.14
N ARG A 55 -12.66 14.16 -16.14
CA ARG A 55 -12.98 13.90 -17.55
C ARG A 55 -13.40 12.45 -17.80
N THR A 56 -12.82 11.50 -17.08
CA THR A 56 -13.17 10.07 -17.17
C THR A 56 -14.31 9.66 -16.24
N ASN A 57 -15.01 10.61 -15.61
CA ASN A 57 -16.13 10.39 -14.68
C ASN A 57 -15.79 9.52 -13.45
N VAL A 58 -14.51 9.44 -13.06
CA VAL A 58 -14.13 8.79 -11.80
C VAL A 58 -14.47 9.69 -10.62
N VAL A 59 -14.37 11.01 -10.83
CA VAL A 59 -14.72 12.04 -9.84
C VAL A 59 -15.76 12.96 -10.45
N ALA A 60 -16.84 13.22 -9.71
CA ALA A 60 -17.87 14.16 -10.17
C ALA A 60 -17.34 15.60 -10.19
N VAL A 61 -17.62 16.32 -11.27
CA VAL A 61 -17.21 17.73 -11.42
C VAL A 61 -17.85 18.62 -10.35
N GLY A 62 -17.07 19.52 -9.75
CA GLY A 62 -17.50 20.41 -8.69
C GLY A 62 -17.78 19.73 -7.34
N SER A 63 -17.42 18.45 -7.19
CA SER A 63 -17.64 17.71 -5.95
C SER A 63 -16.68 18.11 -4.84
N ARG A 64 -17.05 17.79 -3.60
CA ARG A 64 -16.17 17.97 -2.44
C ARG A 64 -14.94 17.05 -2.54
N LEU A 65 -15.11 15.84 -3.07
CA LEU A 65 -14.00 14.96 -3.43
C LEU A 65 -13.02 15.60 -4.41
N GLU A 66 -13.50 16.21 -5.51
CA GLU A 66 -12.62 16.91 -6.45
C GLU A 66 -11.81 18.01 -5.73
N ALA A 67 -12.47 18.83 -4.92
CA ALA A 67 -11.82 19.90 -4.17
C ALA A 67 -10.74 19.35 -3.21
N ALA A 68 -10.99 18.23 -2.55
CA ALA A 68 -9.99 17.57 -1.69
C ALA A 68 -8.80 17.03 -2.49
N LEU A 69 -9.06 16.32 -3.60
CA LEU A 69 -7.99 15.78 -4.46
C LEU A 69 -7.10 16.88 -5.05
N ARG A 70 -7.66 18.05 -5.37
CA ARG A 70 -6.87 19.21 -5.84
C ARG A 70 -5.92 19.77 -4.78
N ARG A 71 -6.14 19.52 -3.49
CA ARG A 71 -5.29 19.99 -2.39
C ARG A 71 -4.18 19.02 -2.01
N VAL A 72 -4.28 17.76 -2.43
CA VAL A 72 -3.33 16.70 -2.08
C VAL A 72 -2.51 16.34 -3.31
N ASP A 73 -1.39 17.02 -3.52
CA ASP A 73 -0.52 16.76 -4.66
C ASP A 73 0.10 15.37 -4.55
N ARG A 74 -0.19 14.47 -5.49
CA ARG A 74 0.33 13.10 -5.48
C ARG A 74 1.86 13.08 -5.43
N GLY A 75 2.53 14.06 -6.03
CA GLY A 75 3.99 14.21 -6.05
C GLY A 75 4.61 14.33 -4.66
N ASP A 76 3.88 14.82 -3.67
CA ASP A 76 4.35 14.88 -2.28
C ASP A 76 4.43 13.52 -1.60
N PHE A 77 3.73 12.52 -2.13
CA PHE A 77 3.54 11.19 -1.53
C PHE A 77 4.29 10.07 -2.25
N VAL A 78 4.96 10.37 -3.36
CA VAL A 78 5.80 9.38 -4.06
C VAL A 78 7.19 9.29 -3.43
N ALA A 79 7.84 8.13 -3.56
CA ALA A 79 9.22 7.95 -3.11
C ALA A 79 10.16 8.93 -3.84
N PRO A 80 11.30 9.33 -3.23
CA PRO A 80 12.23 10.30 -3.82
C PRO A 80 12.59 10.03 -5.29
N ASP A 81 12.84 8.76 -5.65
CA ASP A 81 13.18 8.32 -7.01
C ASP A 81 12.11 8.65 -8.07
N PHE A 82 10.86 8.85 -7.65
CA PHE A 82 9.76 9.22 -8.53
C PHE A 82 9.46 10.72 -8.55
N ARG A 83 9.99 11.54 -7.62
CA ARG A 83 9.60 12.95 -7.50
C ARG A 83 9.93 13.77 -8.75
N ASP A 84 11.06 13.49 -9.37
CA ASP A 84 11.50 14.14 -10.62
C ASP A 84 11.16 13.30 -11.87
N SER A 85 10.48 12.17 -11.69
CA SER A 85 10.06 11.30 -12.78
C SER A 85 8.75 11.80 -13.39
N SER A 86 8.60 11.62 -14.70
CA SER A 86 7.31 11.79 -15.40
C SER A 86 6.22 10.83 -14.90
N GLU A 87 6.60 9.78 -14.17
CA GLU A 87 5.69 8.75 -13.71
C GLU A 87 4.91 9.11 -12.44
N ARG A 88 5.29 10.18 -11.72
CA ARG A 88 4.65 10.57 -10.44
C ARG A 88 3.14 10.79 -10.54
N TYR A 89 2.67 11.20 -11.71
CA TYR A 89 1.25 11.45 -12.01
C TYR A 89 0.63 10.41 -12.95
N ALA A 90 1.37 9.35 -13.31
CA ALA A 90 0.84 8.27 -14.11
C ALA A 90 -0.21 7.45 -13.32
N ASN A 91 -1.25 6.95 -13.99
CA ASN A 91 -2.25 6.09 -13.38
C ASN A 91 -1.76 4.66 -13.17
N ARG A 92 -0.71 4.50 -12.36
CA ARG A 92 -0.10 3.21 -12.02
C ARG A 92 0.37 3.19 -10.56
N PRO A 93 0.50 2.01 -9.94
CA PRO A 93 1.14 1.91 -8.64
C PRO A 93 2.62 2.28 -8.74
N LEU A 94 3.15 3.02 -7.76
CA LEU A 94 4.57 3.34 -7.65
C LEU A 94 5.13 2.70 -6.38
N LYS A 95 6.35 2.18 -6.42
CA LYS A 95 6.98 1.58 -5.23
C LYS A 95 7.24 2.65 -4.17
N ILE A 96 6.95 2.30 -2.91
CA ILE A 96 7.30 3.09 -1.72
C ILE A 96 7.99 2.14 -0.73
N GLY A 97 9.21 2.51 -0.32
CA GLY A 97 10.05 1.62 0.48
C GLY A 97 10.34 0.28 -0.21
N THR A 98 10.47 -0.78 0.59
CA THR A 98 10.89 -2.11 0.14
C THR A 98 9.73 -3.04 -0.22
N VAL A 99 8.56 -2.84 0.37
CA VAL A 99 7.45 -3.81 0.33
C VAL A 99 6.09 -3.23 0.00
N ALA A 100 5.97 -1.94 -0.25
CA ALA A 100 4.68 -1.32 -0.51
C ALA A 100 4.67 -0.56 -1.84
N THR A 101 3.46 -0.28 -2.30
CA THR A 101 3.22 0.65 -3.41
C THR A 101 2.18 1.69 -3.00
N ILE A 102 2.39 2.94 -3.40
CA ILE A 102 1.28 3.90 -3.47
C ILE A 102 0.35 3.46 -4.60
N SER A 103 -0.94 3.26 -4.32
CA SER A 103 -1.93 2.77 -5.29
C SER A 103 -2.17 3.77 -6.42
N THR A 104 -2.92 3.36 -7.45
CA THR A 104 -3.23 4.25 -8.57
C THR A 104 -4.06 5.46 -8.10
N PRO A 105 -3.91 6.63 -8.72
CA PRO A 105 -4.74 7.79 -8.41
C PRO A 105 -6.24 7.51 -8.66
N GLN A 106 -6.57 6.70 -9.67
CA GLN A 106 -7.94 6.24 -9.90
C GLN A 106 -8.49 5.47 -8.70
N GLN A 107 -7.73 4.51 -8.15
CA GLN A 107 -8.16 3.71 -7.01
C GLN A 107 -8.36 4.58 -5.76
N HIS A 108 -7.47 5.54 -5.49
CA HIS A 108 -7.66 6.48 -4.39
C HIS A 108 -8.96 7.28 -4.54
N ALA A 109 -9.22 7.82 -5.73
CA ALA A 109 -10.45 8.57 -6.00
C ALA A 109 -11.71 7.72 -5.82
N GLN A 110 -11.71 6.48 -6.32
CA GLN A 110 -12.83 5.54 -6.15
C GLN A 110 -13.08 5.20 -4.68
N VAL A 111 -12.03 4.86 -3.92
CA VAL A 111 -12.12 4.57 -2.48
C VAL A 111 -12.69 5.77 -1.71
N LEU A 112 -12.16 6.97 -1.96
CA LEU A 112 -12.63 8.18 -1.30
C LEU A 112 -14.09 8.50 -1.66
N GLY A 113 -14.49 8.33 -2.93
CA GLY A 113 -15.88 8.51 -3.36
C GLY A 113 -16.85 7.53 -2.69
N LEU A 114 -16.45 6.27 -2.53
CA LEU A 114 -17.24 5.26 -1.82
C LEU A 114 -17.40 5.57 -0.33
N LEU A 115 -16.44 6.27 0.27
CA LEU A 115 -16.41 6.63 1.68
C LEU A 115 -16.86 8.07 1.97
N GLU A 116 -17.10 8.90 0.94
CA GLU A 116 -17.33 10.34 1.07
C GLU A 116 -18.50 10.66 2.02
N SER A 117 -19.56 9.85 2.01
CA SER A 117 -20.70 10.00 2.93
C SER A 117 -20.31 9.89 4.41
N HIS A 118 -19.25 9.16 4.74
CA HIS A 118 -18.72 8.96 6.09
C HIS A 118 -17.49 9.83 6.41
N LEU A 119 -17.14 10.75 5.50
CA LEU A 119 -16.02 11.69 5.64
C LEU A 119 -16.57 13.13 5.61
N GLN A 120 -17.34 13.48 6.63
CA GLN A 120 -17.95 14.82 6.79
C GLN A 120 -17.13 15.68 7.77
N PRO A 121 -17.29 17.03 7.73
CA PRO A 121 -16.62 17.92 8.67
C PRO A 121 -16.80 17.51 10.14
N GLY A 122 -15.69 17.40 10.87
CA GLY A 122 -15.68 17.01 12.29
C GLY A 122 -15.65 15.51 12.56
N MET A 123 -15.74 14.67 11.52
CA MET A 123 -15.70 13.22 11.67
C MET A 123 -14.29 12.69 11.94
N THR A 124 -14.23 11.48 12.50
CA THR A 124 -12.98 10.74 12.73
C THR A 124 -12.83 9.60 11.72
N ALA A 125 -11.66 9.46 11.13
CA ALA A 125 -11.37 8.41 10.16
C ALA A 125 -10.08 7.65 10.50
N VAL A 126 -9.97 6.43 10.00
CA VAL A 126 -8.72 5.66 10.06
C VAL A 126 -8.42 4.99 8.71
N ASP A 127 -7.14 5.04 8.32
CA ASP A 127 -6.59 4.38 7.15
C ASP A 127 -5.57 3.31 7.58
N VAL A 128 -5.89 2.04 7.38
CA VAL A 128 -5.06 0.90 7.81
C VAL A 128 -4.26 0.35 6.63
N GLY A 129 -2.94 0.28 6.79
CA GLY A 129 -2.01 0.14 5.66
C GLY A 129 -1.83 1.47 4.92
N CYS A 130 -1.64 2.56 5.67
CA CYS A 130 -1.67 3.92 5.10
C CYS A 130 -0.49 4.23 4.16
N GLY A 131 0.61 3.46 4.24
CA GLY A 131 1.74 3.52 3.34
C GLY A 131 2.31 4.94 3.20
N SER A 132 2.06 5.57 2.05
CA SER A 132 2.53 6.93 1.78
C SER A 132 1.84 8.02 2.61
N GLY A 133 0.64 7.77 3.13
CA GLY A 133 -0.19 8.76 3.84
C GLY A 133 -1.11 9.59 2.94
N ILE A 134 -1.17 9.34 1.63
CA ILE A 134 -1.97 10.15 0.70
C ILE A 134 -3.49 10.08 0.97
N LEU A 135 -4.02 8.92 1.33
CA LEU A 135 -5.43 8.79 1.72
C LEU A 135 -5.70 9.46 3.06
N VAL A 136 -4.76 9.39 4.02
CA VAL A 136 -4.84 10.15 5.28
C VAL A 136 -4.97 11.65 5.00
N ALA A 137 -4.14 12.20 4.10
CA ALA A 137 -4.19 13.62 3.72
C ALA A 137 -5.52 13.99 3.06
N ALA A 138 -6.01 13.17 2.12
CA ALA A 138 -7.27 13.42 1.44
C ALA A 138 -8.47 13.34 2.39
N MET A 139 -8.49 12.35 3.28
CA MET A 139 -9.49 12.24 4.35
C MET A 139 -9.43 13.45 5.29
N ALA A 140 -8.24 13.93 5.65
CA ALA A 140 -8.07 15.11 6.51
C ALA A 140 -8.68 16.38 5.90
N HIS A 141 -8.57 16.56 4.58
CA HIS A 141 -9.27 17.62 3.86
C HIS A 141 -10.79 17.46 3.88
N LEU A 142 -11.30 16.22 3.72
CA LEU A 142 -12.74 15.94 3.70
C LEU A 142 -13.40 16.12 5.07
N VAL A 143 -12.76 15.66 6.14
CA VAL A 143 -13.25 15.83 7.52
C VAL A 143 -12.95 17.22 8.09
N GLY A 144 -12.17 18.03 7.39
CA GLY A 144 -11.92 19.43 7.71
C GLY A 144 -11.11 19.66 8.99
N PRO A 145 -10.87 20.93 9.36
CA PRO A 145 -9.94 21.35 10.43
C PRO A 145 -10.32 20.86 11.84
N VAL A 146 -11.58 20.48 12.04
CA VAL A 146 -12.12 19.99 13.32
C VAL A 146 -12.29 18.46 13.33
N GLY A 147 -12.04 17.79 12.21
CA GLY A 147 -12.00 16.33 12.13
C GLY A 147 -10.60 15.79 12.43
N PHE A 148 -10.48 14.46 12.49
CA PHE A 148 -9.23 13.80 12.84
C PHE A 148 -9.03 12.49 12.07
N VAL A 149 -7.83 12.25 11.56
CA VAL A 149 -7.52 11.06 10.77
C VAL A 149 -6.31 10.31 11.32
N THR A 150 -6.51 9.04 11.66
CA THR A 150 -5.42 8.16 12.08
C THR A 150 -4.93 7.35 10.88
N GLY A 151 -3.62 7.29 10.64
CA GLY A 151 -3.03 6.32 9.73
C GLY A 151 -2.33 5.22 10.50
N VAL A 152 -2.41 3.98 10.02
CA VAL A 152 -1.76 2.82 10.62
C VAL A 152 -0.91 2.13 9.58
N ASP A 153 0.36 1.87 9.88
CA ASP A 153 1.19 1.02 9.03
C ASP A 153 2.04 0.07 9.87
N ILE A 154 2.34 -1.11 9.34
CA ILE A 154 3.19 -2.10 10.03
C ILE A 154 4.67 -1.80 9.84
N VAL A 155 5.05 -1.08 8.77
CA VAL A 155 6.45 -0.80 8.41
C VAL A 155 6.88 0.55 9.02
N PRO A 156 7.81 0.57 9.99
CA PRO A 156 8.23 1.81 10.67
C PRO A 156 8.74 2.89 9.70
N GLU A 157 9.45 2.48 8.64
CA GLU A 157 9.96 3.40 7.63
C GLU A 157 8.83 4.07 6.83
N LEU A 158 7.72 3.36 6.59
CA LEU A 158 6.53 3.94 5.96
C LEU A 158 5.78 4.86 6.91
N VAL A 159 5.80 4.59 8.22
CA VAL A 159 5.23 5.50 9.22
C VAL A 159 5.95 6.85 9.21
N GLU A 160 7.27 6.86 9.23
CA GLU A 160 8.04 8.12 9.16
C GLU A 160 7.87 8.80 7.79
N PHE A 161 7.92 8.03 6.71
CA PHE A 161 7.66 8.54 5.36
C PHE A 161 6.28 9.22 5.25
N SER A 162 5.24 8.59 5.80
CA SER A 162 3.87 9.13 5.83
C SER A 162 3.79 10.44 6.62
N LYS A 163 4.42 10.52 7.80
CA LYS A 163 4.48 11.76 8.59
C LYS A 163 5.14 12.90 7.83
N GLU A 164 6.28 12.64 7.19
CA GLU A 164 6.99 13.64 6.39
C GLU A 164 6.13 14.12 5.21
N ASN A 165 5.47 13.21 4.50
CA ASN A 165 4.60 13.55 3.37
C ASN A 165 3.39 14.40 3.84
N LEU A 166 2.79 14.06 4.97
CA LEU A 166 1.68 14.81 5.56
C LEU A 166 2.10 16.22 5.97
N GLN A 167 3.28 16.38 6.57
CA GLN A 167 3.81 17.70 6.90
C GLN A 167 4.06 18.56 5.67
N ARG A 168 4.54 17.97 4.56
CA ARG A 168 4.69 18.68 3.28
C ARG A 168 3.35 19.11 2.69
N SER A 169 2.38 18.20 2.64
CA SER A 169 1.09 18.44 1.99
C SER A 169 0.14 19.34 2.79
N LEU A 170 0.01 19.10 4.10
CA LEU A 170 -0.93 19.84 4.96
C LEU A 170 -0.29 21.06 5.65
N GLY A 171 1.05 21.09 5.72
CA GLY A 171 1.79 21.95 6.63
C GLY A 171 1.91 21.33 8.02
N LYS A 172 3.02 21.62 8.71
CA LYS A 172 3.38 21.00 9.99
C LYS A 172 2.27 21.11 11.05
N ASP A 173 1.79 22.32 11.32
CA ASP A 173 0.79 22.56 12.36
C ASP A 173 -0.54 21.85 12.09
N ALA A 174 -0.99 21.81 10.83
CA ALA A 174 -2.22 21.14 10.45
C ALA A 174 -2.06 19.62 10.52
N ALA A 175 -0.94 19.08 10.03
CA ALA A 175 -0.64 17.65 10.11
C ALA A 175 -0.62 17.17 11.57
N GLU A 176 0.02 17.90 12.49
CA GLU A 176 0.09 17.53 13.90
C GLU A 176 -1.26 17.63 14.63
N LYS A 177 -2.13 18.58 14.24
CA LYS A 177 -3.45 18.76 14.85
C LYS A 177 -4.52 17.81 14.32
N GLN A 178 -4.47 17.48 13.04
CA GLN A 178 -5.53 16.75 12.36
C GLN A 178 -5.21 15.28 12.12
N THR A 179 -3.94 14.87 12.24
CA THR A 179 -3.52 13.52 11.90
C THR A 179 -2.63 12.87 12.95
N LYS A 180 -2.65 11.54 12.99
CA LYS A 180 -1.70 10.73 13.77
C LYS A 180 -1.35 9.48 13.00
N ILE A 181 -0.05 9.21 12.82
CA ILE A 181 0.42 7.96 12.24
C ILE A 181 0.95 7.05 13.34
N ILE A 182 0.48 5.80 13.37
CA ILE A 182 0.89 4.80 14.36
C ILE A 182 1.53 3.58 13.68
N VAL A 183 2.48 2.97 14.38
CA VAL A 183 3.08 1.69 14.00
C VAL A 183 2.21 0.56 14.54
N SER A 184 1.80 -0.36 13.67
CA SER A 184 1.07 -1.57 14.01
C SER A 184 2.04 -2.70 14.40
N ALA A 185 1.62 -3.54 15.34
CA ALA A 185 2.32 -4.79 15.69
C ALA A 185 1.79 -5.99 14.90
N GLY A 186 1.00 -5.76 13.84
CA GLY A 186 0.43 -6.77 12.96
C GLY A 186 -1.09 -6.85 13.03
N LYS A 187 -1.68 -7.77 12.26
CA LYS A 187 -3.14 -7.88 12.10
C LYS A 187 -3.92 -8.04 13.42
N LYS A 188 -3.33 -8.70 14.42
CA LYS A 188 -3.96 -8.90 15.74
C LYS A 188 -3.82 -7.72 16.69
N ASN A 189 -2.92 -6.78 16.39
CA ASN A 189 -2.70 -5.60 17.21
C ASN A 189 -2.32 -4.40 16.33
N LEU A 190 -3.34 -3.67 15.89
CA LEU A 190 -3.20 -2.47 15.07
C LEU A 190 -2.55 -1.29 15.81
N GLY A 191 -2.41 -1.34 17.13
CA GLY A 191 -2.01 -0.20 17.95
C GLY A 191 -3.08 0.88 18.09
N LEU A 192 -4.30 0.63 17.60
CA LEU A 192 -5.43 1.54 17.76
C LEU A 192 -5.91 1.57 19.23
N PRO A 193 -6.40 2.71 19.73
CA PRO A 193 -6.97 2.78 21.07
C PRO A 193 -8.16 1.81 21.23
N VAL A 194 -8.25 1.15 22.39
CA VAL A 194 -9.29 0.15 22.69
C VAL A 194 -10.70 0.76 22.64
N ASP A 195 -10.83 2.00 23.07
CA ASP A 195 -12.03 2.83 23.04
C ASP A 195 -12.17 3.67 21.77
N GLY A 196 -11.20 3.58 20.86
CA GLY A 196 -11.21 4.28 19.58
C GLY A 196 -12.44 3.86 18.75
N ARG A 197 -13.24 4.85 18.35
CA ARG A 197 -14.36 4.66 17.42
C ARG A 197 -14.26 5.68 16.29
N TYR A 198 -14.45 5.21 15.06
CA TYR A 198 -14.31 6.00 13.83
C TYR A 198 -15.63 6.07 13.08
N ASP A 199 -15.89 7.21 12.43
CA ASP A 199 -16.99 7.36 11.47
C ASP A 199 -16.64 6.66 10.15
N CYS A 200 -15.35 6.62 9.79
CA CYS A 200 -14.86 6.00 8.56
C CYS A 200 -13.63 5.12 8.82
N ILE A 201 -13.64 3.90 8.27
CA ILE A 201 -12.49 2.99 8.27
C ILE A 201 -12.20 2.59 6.81
N HIS A 202 -10.98 2.86 6.36
CA HIS A 202 -10.44 2.26 5.16
C HIS A 202 -9.35 1.27 5.53
N VAL A 203 -9.33 0.12 4.88
CA VAL A 203 -8.24 -0.85 4.98
C VAL A 203 -7.64 -1.02 3.58
N GLY A 204 -6.42 -0.52 3.37
CA GLY A 204 -5.71 -0.55 2.09
C GLY A 204 -5.05 -1.88 1.75
N VAL A 205 -5.12 -2.84 2.68
CA VAL A 205 -4.57 -4.20 2.56
C VAL A 205 -5.69 -5.24 2.66
N ALA A 206 -5.52 -6.37 1.99
CA ALA A 206 -6.52 -7.43 1.97
C ALA A 206 -6.49 -8.29 3.22
N VAL A 207 -7.66 -8.64 3.72
CA VAL A 207 -7.84 -9.69 4.74
C VAL A 207 -8.36 -10.96 4.10
N GLU A 208 -8.04 -12.11 4.68
CA GLU A 208 -8.32 -13.40 4.06
C GLU A 208 -9.73 -13.91 4.40
N THR A 209 -10.18 -13.61 5.62
CA THR A 209 -11.44 -14.16 6.15
C THR A 209 -12.49 -13.09 6.43
N LYS A 210 -13.76 -13.48 6.31
CA LYS A 210 -14.90 -12.63 6.68
C LYS A 210 -14.85 -12.21 8.16
N ALA A 211 -14.40 -13.10 9.04
CA ALA A 211 -14.25 -12.80 10.46
C ALA A 211 -13.21 -11.71 10.73
N GLU A 212 -12.06 -11.75 10.02
CA GLU A 212 -11.07 -10.66 10.08
C GLU A 212 -11.66 -9.35 9.59
N ALA A 213 -12.40 -9.36 8.47
CA ALA A 213 -13.05 -8.15 7.98
C ALA A 213 -14.07 -7.58 8.97
N GLU A 214 -14.88 -8.45 9.59
CA GLU A 214 -15.90 -8.06 10.55
C GLU A 214 -15.32 -7.58 11.90
N SER A 215 -14.09 -7.97 12.25
CA SER A 215 -13.43 -7.47 13.47
C SER A 215 -13.27 -5.94 13.47
N PHE A 216 -13.19 -5.31 12.30
CA PHE A 216 -13.10 -3.85 12.20
C PHE A 216 -14.40 -3.12 12.62
N LEU A 217 -15.54 -3.82 12.68
CA LEU A 217 -16.82 -3.25 13.14
C LEU A 217 -16.79 -2.84 14.62
N GLU A 218 -15.86 -3.37 15.40
CA GLU A 218 -15.62 -2.99 16.79
C GLU A 218 -15.08 -1.56 16.90
N TYR A 219 -14.28 -1.13 15.92
CA TYR A 219 -13.74 0.24 15.83
C TYR A 219 -14.71 1.21 15.16
N LEU A 220 -15.86 0.75 14.66
CA LEU A 220 -16.80 1.57 13.89
C LEU A 220 -17.91 2.13 14.77
N LYS A 221 -18.15 3.45 14.68
CA LYS A 221 -19.30 4.13 15.30
C LYS A 221 -20.61 3.65 14.64
N PRO A 222 -21.75 3.68 15.35
CA PRO A 222 -23.06 3.65 14.69
C PRO A 222 -23.17 4.77 13.65
N GLY A 223 -23.67 4.45 12.45
CA GLY A 223 -23.66 5.30 11.26
C GLY A 223 -22.37 5.28 10.43
N GLY A 224 -21.31 4.65 10.95
CA GLY A 224 -20.00 4.62 10.30
C GLY A 224 -19.91 3.68 9.11
N GLY A 225 -18.94 3.94 8.23
CA GLY A 225 -18.64 3.15 7.04
C GLY A 225 -17.24 2.50 7.09
N LEU A 226 -17.16 1.26 6.64
CA LEU A 226 -15.94 0.47 6.45
C LEU A 226 -15.81 0.09 4.97
N LEU A 227 -14.61 0.22 4.41
CA LEU A 227 -14.26 -0.30 3.10
C LEU A 227 -12.99 -1.15 3.20
N ILE A 228 -13.07 -2.41 2.78
CA ILE A 228 -12.01 -3.41 3.00
C ILE A 228 -11.95 -4.44 1.86
N PRO A 229 -10.76 -4.74 1.32
CA PRO A 229 -10.55 -5.87 0.41
C PRO A 229 -10.60 -7.19 1.19
N LEU A 230 -11.42 -8.13 0.72
CA LEU A 230 -11.59 -9.47 1.26
C LEU A 230 -11.22 -10.52 0.19
N GLY A 231 -10.23 -11.35 0.50
CA GLY A 231 -9.79 -12.44 -0.36
C GLY A 231 -8.36 -12.89 -0.06
N GLY A 232 -8.00 -14.07 -0.54
CA GLY A 232 -6.67 -14.65 -0.31
C GLY A 232 -5.53 -13.87 -0.97
N ALA A 233 -4.33 -13.96 -0.40
CA ALA A 233 -3.14 -13.36 -0.97
C ALA A 233 -2.85 -13.92 -2.38
N GLY A 234 -2.55 -13.02 -3.34
CA GLY A 234 -2.21 -13.39 -4.71
C GLY A 234 -3.40 -13.85 -5.58
N ALA A 235 -4.64 -13.76 -5.06
CA ALA A 235 -5.86 -14.01 -5.81
C ALA A 235 -6.67 -12.71 -6.01
N GLU A 236 -7.64 -12.75 -6.92
CA GLU A 236 -8.66 -11.71 -7.05
C GLU A 236 -9.44 -11.59 -5.73
N GLN A 237 -9.52 -10.36 -5.21
CA GLN A 237 -10.23 -10.05 -3.96
C GLN A 237 -11.50 -9.26 -4.28
N LYS A 238 -12.44 -9.23 -3.33
CA LYS A 238 -13.62 -8.37 -3.40
C LYS A 238 -13.45 -7.18 -2.48
N LEU A 239 -13.65 -5.98 -3.00
CA LEU A 239 -13.78 -4.78 -2.18
C LEU A 239 -15.17 -4.77 -1.57
N VAL A 240 -15.25 -4.87 -0.25
CA VAL A 240 -16.51 -4.94 0.49
C VAL A 240 -16.72 -3.64 1.25
N LYS A 241 -17.91 -3.05 1.11
CA LYS A 241 -18.36 -1.92 1.92
C LYS A 241 -19.30 -2.43 3.01
N MET A 242 -19.07 -2.02 4.25
CA MET A 242 -19.95 -2.28 5.38
C MET A 242 -20.39 -0.97 6.02
N THR A 243 -21.67 -0.85 6.39
CA THR A 243 -22.20 0.30 7.13
C THR A 243 -22.87 -0.20 8.40
N LYS A 244 -22.42 0.29 9.56
CA LYS A 244 -23.04 -0.04 10.85
C LYS A 244 -24.21 0.90 11.07
N LEU A 245 -25.43 0.38 11.08
CA LEU A 245 -26.64 1.17 11.23
C LEU A 245 -26.85 1.59 12.70
N ALA A 246 -27.76 2.53 12.92
CA ALA A 246 -28.03 3.08 14.26
C ALA A 246 -28.58 2.03 15.24
N ASP A 247 -29.27 1.00 14.74
CA ASP A 247 -29.81 -0.12 15.51
C ASP A 247 -28.76 -1.22 15.81
N GLY A 248 -27.51 -1.03 15.34
CA GLY A 248 -26.42 -1.97 15.51
C GLY A 248 -26.33 -3.05 14.42
N THR A 249 -27.29 -3.14 13.51
CA THR A 249 -27.20 -4.03 12.35
C THR A 249 -26.17 -3.52 11.33
N VAL A 250 -25.75 -4.37 10.40
CA VAL A 250 -24.70 -4.03 9.43
C VAL A 250 -25.17 -4.33 8.01
N ASP A 251 -25.26 -3.28 7.19
CA ASP A 251 -25.42 -3.40 5.74
C ASP A 251 -24.07 -3.75 5.11
N LYS A 252 -24.02 -4.76 4.23
CA LYS A 252 -22.80 -5.28 3.61
C LYS A 252 -23.01 -5.41 2.11
N ARG A 253 -22.08 -4.86 1.33
CA ARG A 253 -22.15 -4.87 -0.14
C ARG A 253 -20.79 -5.17 -0.75
N ASP A 254 -20.79 -6.10 -1.69
CA ASP A 254 -19.65 -6.31 -2.58
C ASP A 254 -19.67 -5.21 -3.64
N ILE A 255 -18.56 -4.48 -3.77
CA ILE A 255 -18.48 -3.30 -4.64
C ILE A 255 -17.89 -3.66 -5.99
N MET A 256 -16.68 -4.21 -5.98
CA MET A 256 -15.93 -4.54 -7.19
C MET A 256 -14.80 -5.50 -6.85
N SER A 257 -14.16 -6.08 -7.86
CA SER A 257 -12.91 -6.81 -7.67
C SER A 257 -11.69 -5.90 -7.56
N VAL A 258 -10.73 -6.29 -6.73
CA VAL A 258 -9.49 -5.55 -6.50
C VAL A 258 -8.29 -6.48 -6.33
N LEU A 259 -7.09 -5.91 -6.43
CA LEU A 259 -5.83 -6.56 -6.11
C LEU A 259 -5.05 -5.68 -5.13
N CYS A 260 -5.10 -6.03 -3.86
CA CYS A 260 -4.41 -5.38 -2.77
C CYS A 260 -3.35 -6.31 -2.16
N GLN A 261 -2.34 -5.69 -1.54
CA GLN A 261 -1.33 -6.41 -0.78
C GLN A 261 -1.98 -7.03 0.47
N PRO A 262 -1.52 -8.20 0.94
CA PRO A 262 -2.12 -8.85 2.10
C PRO A 262 -1.80 -8.10 3.39
N MET A 263 -2.73 -8.12 4.34
CA MET A 263 -2.51 -7.67 5.70
C MET A 263 -1.57 -8.64 6.42
N LEU A 264 -0.51 -8.12 7.04
CA LEU A 264 0.55 -8.94 7.61
C LEU A 264 0.38 -9.18 9.11
N ASP A 265 0.75 -10.39 9.56
CA ASP A 265 0.89 -10.72 10.99
C ASP A 265 2.12 -10.05 11.62
N SER A 266 3.19 -9.90 10.84
CA SER A 266 4.45 -9.25 11.24
C SER A 266 5.22 -8.85 9.98
N ILE A 267 6.20 -7.95 10.12
CA ILE A 267 7.11 -7.62 9.01
C ILE A 267 7.96 -8.86 8.71
N PRO A 268 8.00 -9.37 7.46
CA PRO A 268 8.84 -10.51 7.12
C PRO A 268 10.31 -10.21 7.46
N MET A 269 11.00 -11.12 8.15
CA MET A 269 12.39 -10.90 8.61
C MET A 269 13.38 -10.57 7.48
N GLU A 270 13.09 -10.99 6.25
CA GLU A 270 13.92 -10.69 5.07
C GLU A 270 13.77 -9.24 4.56
N VAL A 271 12.70 -8.55 4.98
CA VAL A 271 12.31 -7.19 4.58
C VAL A 271 12.83 -6.12 5.53
N ALA A 272 13.10 -6.49 6.79
CA ALA A 272 13.80 -5.63 7.75
C ALA A 272 15.27 -5.48 7.30
N ARG A 273 15.50 -4.65 6.27
CA ARG A 273 16.84 -4.21 5.94
C ARG A 273 17.31 -3.35 7.10
N GLU A 274 18.05 -3.95 8.04
CA GLU A 274 18.77 -3.20 9.08
C GLU A 274 19.35 -1.94 8.45
N THR A 275 19.05 -0.79 9.05
CA THR A 275 19.64 0.48 8.68
C THR A 275 21.16 0.36 8.72
N ARG A 276 21.87 1.23 7.99
CA ARG A 276 23.34 1.23 8.05
C ARG A 276 23.86 1.34 9.49
N ALA A 277 23.18 2.12 10.33
CA ALA A 277 23.50 2.29 11.74
C ALA A 277 23.27 1.00 12.54
N GLU A 278 22.15 0.31 12.35
CA GLU A 278 21.86 -0.97 13.00
C GLU A 278 22.81 -2.08 12.54
N LYS A 279 23.11 -2.15 11.23
CA LYS A 279 24.14 -3.06 10.69
C LYS A 279 25.49 -2.80 11.33
N LEU A 280 25.90 -1.54 11.42
CA LEU A 280 27.17 -1.16 12.02
C LEU A 280 27.21 -1.58 13.50
N ALA A 281 26.16 -1.26 14.27
CA ALA A 281 26.07 -1.62 15.69
C ALA A 281 26.09 -3.14 15.91
N ARG A 282 25.37 -3.91 15.09
CA ARG A 282 25.38 -5.38 15.15
C ARG A 282 26.77 -5.95 14.85
N VAL A 283 27.41 -5.48 13.78
CA VAL A 283 28.74 -5.95 13.37
C VAL A 283 29.81 -5.56 14.38
N GLU A 284 29.74 -4.36 14.96
CA GLU A 284 30.63 -3.92 16.06
C GLU A 284 30.49 -4.80 17.30
N LYS A 285 29.25 -5.12 17.68
CA LYS A 285 28.96 -6.01 18.81
C LYS A 285 29.53 -7.41 18.57
N ALA A 286 29.30 -7.97 17.38
CA ALA A 286 29.81 -9.28 16.99
C ALA A 286 31.35 -9.33 16.95
N LEU A 287 32.01 -8.30 16.41
CA LEU A 287 33.48 -8.19 16.44
C LEU A 287 34.03 -8.09 17.87
N THR A 288 33.34 -7.37 18.74
CA THR A 288 33.75 -7.23 20.15
C THR A 288 33.62 -8.55 20.90
N GLN A 289 32.52 -9.27 20.69
CA GLN A 289 32.31 -10.60 21.26
C GLN A 289 33.38 -11.58 20.77
N TRP A 290 33.60 -11.66 19.45
CA TRP A 290 34.61 -12.54 18.87
C TRP A 290 36.02 -12.26 19.42
N ARG A 291 36.38 -10.97 19.61
CA ARG A 291 37.67 -10.60 20.23
C ARG A 291 37.79 -11.11 21.66
N GLY A 292 36.74 -10.99 22.46
CA GLY A 292 36.72 -11.50 23.84
C GLY A 292 36.85 -13.03 23.90
N GLU A 293 36.16 -13.75 23.02
CA GLU A 293 36.28 -15.21 22.90
C GLU A 293 37.69 -15.62 22.44
N PHE A 294 38.28 -14.91 21.48
CA PHE A 294 39.64 -15.16 21.01
C PHE A 294 40.67 -14.94 22.13
N GLU A 295 40.58 -13.83 22.87
CA GLU A 295 41.47 -13.51 23.98
C GLU A 295 41.38 -14.55 25.09
N THR A 296 40.17 -14.99 25.43
CA THR A 296 39.93 -16.03 26.42
C THR A 296 40.56 -17.37 26.01
N LYS A 297 40.45 -17.72 24.72
CA LYS A 297 40.97 -18.99 24.20
C LYS A 297 42.49 -19.01 24.00
N ASN A 298 43.09 -17.89 23.60
CA ASN A 298 44.48 -17.83 23.15
C ASN A 298 45.40 -17.06 24.10
N GLY A 299 44.87 -16.41 25.14
CA GLY A 299 45.64 -15.63 26.11
C GLY A 299 46.33 -14.39 25.52
N LYS A 300 45.98 -13.98 24.30
CA LYS A 300 46.52 -12.81 23.60
C LYS A 300 45.43 -12.06 22.85
N LYS A 301 45.64 -10.76 22.65
CA LYS A 301 44.80 -9.95 21.76
C LYS A 301 44.93 -10.43 20.30
N PRO A 302 43.84 -10.48 19.52
CA PRO A 302 43.91 -10.90 18.12
C PRO A 302 44.69 -9.88 17.28
N SER A 303 45.66 -10.37 16.52
CA SER A 303 46.35 -9.61 15.49
C SER A 303 45.49 -9.49 14.22
N ARG A 304 45.96 -8.71 13.24
CA ARG A 304 45.31 -8.63 11.93
C ARG A 304 45.31 -9.97 11.19
N GLU A 305 46.36 -10.77 11.34
CA GLU A 305 46.41 -12.12 10.75
C GLU A 305 45.39 -13.05 11.42
N ASP A 306 45.25 -13.00 12.75
CA ASP A 306 44.26 -13.78 13.48
C ASP A 306 42.81 -13.41 13.06
N LEU A 307 42.55 -12.12 12.82
CA LEU A 307 41.28 -11.60 12.29
C LEU A 307 40.99 -12.06 10.85
N MET A 308 42.02 -12.30 10.05
CA MET A 308 41.87 -12.73 8.66
C MET A 308 41.93 -14.25 8.49
N GLY A 309 42.38 -14.97 9.52
CA GLY A 309 42.59 -16.42 9.53
C GLY A 309 41.33 -17.24 9.78
N SER A 310 40.30 -16.68 10.42
CA SER A 310 38.99 -17.33 10.55
C SER A 310 38.00 -16.79 9.52
N ALA A 311 37.24 -17.69 8.89
CA ALA A 311 36.20 -17.31 7.94
C ALA A 311 35.13 -16.40 8.56
N GLU A 312 34.84 -16.60 9.84
CA GLU A 312 33.85 -15.83 10.60
C GLU A 312 34.34 -14.41 10.88
N SER A 313 35.53 -14.26 11.48
CA SER A 313 36.08 -12.94 11.83
C SER A 313 36.48 -12.13 10.62
N LYS A 314 36.97 -12.79 9.56
CA LYS A 314 37.26 -12.16 8.27
C LYS A 314 36.00 -11.56 7.66
N LYS A 315 34.88 -12.30 7.67
CA LYS A 315 33.59 -11.82 7.16
C LYS A 315 33.11 -10.61 7.97
N LEU A 316 33.11 -10.71 9.30
CA LEU A 316 32.71 -9.60 10.19
C LEU A 316 33.58 -8.35 9.98
N PHE A 317 34.90 -8.50 9.84
CA PHE A 317 35.80 -7.38 9.62
C PHE A 317 35.62 -6.72 8.24
N GLN A 318 35.39 -7.50 7.19
CA GLN A 318 35.10 -6.99 5.86
C GLN A 318 33.76 -6.24 5.80
N GLU A 319 32.73 -6.79 6.46
CA GLU A 319 31.42 -6.15 6.58
C GLU A 319 31.53 -4.83 7.35
N PHE A 320 32.26 -4.82 8.47
CA PHE A 320 32.55 -3.61 9.25
C PHE A 320 33.27 -2.52 8.43
N ALA A 321 34.31 -2.90 7.70
CA ALA A 321 35.10 -1.99 6.89
C ALA A 321 34.29 -1.40 5.72
N ALA A 322 33.38 -2.18 5.13
CA ALA A 322 32.49 -1.72 4.08
C ALA A 322 31.43 -0.73 4.63
N LEU A 323 30.90 -0.98 5.84
CA LEU A 323 29.88 -0.13 6.47
C LEU A 323 30.41 1.23 6.95
N ARG A 324 31.73 1.41 7.10
CA ARG A 324 32.36 2.69 7.47
C ARG A 324 32.79 3.58 6.30
N LYS A 325 32.76 3.08 5.05
CA LYS A 325 32.97 3.91 3.85
C LYS A 325 31.73 4.70 3.50
#